data_AF-A0A8S1HRG3-F1
#
_entry.id   AF-A0A8S1HRG3-F1
#
_cell.length_a   1.000
_cell.length_b   1.000
_cell.length_c   1.000
_cell.angle_alpha   90.00
_cell.angle_beta   90.00
_cell.angle_gamma   90.00
#
_symmetry.space_group_name_H-M   'P 1'
#
loop_
_entity.id
_entity.type
_entity.pdbx_description
1 polymer ?
#
loop_
_entity_poly.entity_id
_entity_poly.type
_entity_poly.pdbx_seq_one_letter_code
_entity_poly.pdbx_strand_id
1 'polypeptide(L)'
;MIRESQMVVINNVFSFFQTIKDQEDCWEFLHKNLTPGTTLILHPTIDEATSHLNLSFDPFEWIELCDTSKECNDFAGDDEEMFDDAAAMYKYIVRGSS
;
A
#
# COMPACT_ATOMS: atom_id res chain seq x y z
N MET A 1 9.00 11.51 -21.30
CA MET A 1 7.56 11.73 -21.09
C MET A 1 7.25 11.16 -19.72
N ILE A 2 7.07 12.01 -18.71
CA ILE A 2 6.73 11.53 -17.36
C ILE A 2 5.26 11.10 -17.44
N ARG A 3 4.98 9.80 -17.35
CA ARG A 3 3.61 9.32 -17.09
C ARG A 3 3.21 9.91 -15.74
N GLU A 4 2.03 10.52 -15.65
CA GLU A 4 1.49 10.99 -14.38
C GLU A 4 1.43 9.80 -13.41
N SER A 5 2.39 9.76 -12.48
CA SER A 5 2.46 8.71 -11.46
C SER A 5 1.40 9.03 -10.41
N GLN A 6 0.35 8.22 -10.36
CA GLN A 6 -0.68 8.32 -9.33
C GLN A 6 -0.08 7.78 -8.01
N MET A 7 -0.31 8.50 -6.92
CA MET A 7 0.03 8.06 -5.57
C MET A 7 -1.24 7.99 -4.73
N VAL A 8 -1.45 6.87 -4.06
CA VAL A 8 -2.56 6.65 -3.13
C VAL A 8 -1.98 6.32 -1.76
N VAL A 9 -2.36 7.07 -0.74
CA VAL A 9 -1.98 6.81 0.65
C VAL A 9 -3.19 6.22 1.37
N ILE A 10 -3.03 5.02 1.90
CA ILE A 10 -4.05 4.27 2.62
C ILE A 10 -3.53 4.06 4.04
N ASN A 11 -3.89 4.99 4.91
CA ASN A 11 -3.72 4.81 6.35
C ASN A 11 -4.96 4.06 6.84
N ASN A 12 -4.81 2.78 7.15
CA ASN A 12 -5.88 1.80 7.26
C ASN A 12 -6.68 1.92 8.57
N VAL A 13 -7.21 3.12 8.84
CA VAL A 13 -8.24 3.34 9.87
C VAL A 13 -9.59 2.71 9.49
N PHE A 14 -9.73 2.18 8.27
CA PHE A 14 -10.96 1.57 7.77
C PHE A 14 -11.41 0.37 8.61
N SER A 15 -10.46 -0.42 9.13
CA SER A 15 -10.74 -1.60 9.96
C SER A 15 -11.51 -1.27 11.26
N PHE A 16 -11.48 -0.02 11.72
CA PHE A 16 -12.21 0.42 12.91
C PHE A 16 -13.61 0.97 12.64
N PHE A 17 -13.86 1.49 11.43
CA PHE A 17 -15.09 2.28 11.15
C PHE A 17 -15.96 1.70 10.04
N GLN A 18 -15.47 0.75 9.26
CA GLN A 18 -16.19 0.18 8.11
C GLN A 18 -16.52 -1.29 8.33
N THR A 19 -17.65 -1.73 7.75
CA THR A 19 -17.99 -3.16 7.74
C THR A 19 -16.99 -3.93 6.87
N ILE A 20 -16.88 -5.25 7.07
CA ILE A 20 -16.05 -6.12 6.22
C ILE A 20 -16.42 -5.93 4.74
N LYS A 21 -17.71 -5.79 4.44
CA LYS A 21 -18.19 -5.64 3.06
C LYS A 21 -17.75 -4.32 2.43
N ASP A 22 -17.81 -3.22 3.18
CA ASP A 22 -17.34 -1.92 2.70
C ASP A 22 -15.83 -1.92 2.43
N GLN A 23 -15.06 -2.61 3.28
CA GLN A 23 -13.62 -2.81 3.08
C GLN A 23 -13.33 -3.59 1.80
N GLU A 24 -14.03 -4.72 1.59
CA GLU A 24 -13.94 -5.50 0.35
C GLU A 24 -14.26 -4.63 -0.88
N ASP A 25 -15.36 -3.90 -0.86
CA ASP A 25 -15.79 -3.06 -1.98
C ASP A 25 -14.79 -1.93 -2.27
N CYS A 26 -14.14 -1.38 -1.24
CA CYS A 26 -13.05 -0.43 -1.41
C CYS A 26 -11.83 -1.06 -2.11
N TRP A 27 -11.39 -2.25 -1.68
CA TRP A 27 -10.27 -2.93 -2.30
C TRP A 27 -10.54 -3.36 -3.74
N GLU A 28 -11.75 -3.85 -4.02
CA GLU A 28 -12.21 -4.16 -5.38
C GLU A 28 -12.24 -2.91 -6.27
N PHE A 29 -12.70 -1.78 -5.72
CA PHE A 29 -12.67 -0.52 -6.44
C PHE A 29 -11.24 -0.08 -6.76
N LEU A 30 -10.30 -0.17 -5.80
CA LEU A 30 -8.90 0.18 -6.03
C LEU A 30 -8.28 -0.73 -7.10
N HIS A 31 -8.43 -2.05 -6.97
CA HIS A 31 -7.92 -3.01 -7.94
C HIS A 31 -8.41 -2.73 -9.36
N LYS A 32 -9.70 -2.38 -9.51
CA LYS A 32 -10.29 -2.07 -10.81
C LYS A 32 -9.82 -0.77 -11.44
N ASN A 33 -9.49 0.25 -10.65
CA ASN A 33 -9.27 1.61 -11.14
C ASN A 33 -7.81 2.07 -11.12
N LEU A 34 -6.95 1.48 -10.27
CA LEU A 34 -5.55 1.85 -10.24
C LEU A 34 -4.81 1.27 -11.44
N THR A 35 -3.95 2.09 -12.05
CA THR A 35 -3.22 1.71 -13.25
C THR A 35 -1.81 1.22 -12.93
N PRO A 36 -1.21 0.36 -13.77
CA PRO A 36 0.17 -0.07 -13.59
C PRO A 36 1.15 1.08 -13.40
N GLY A 37 2.02 0.96 -12.39
CA GLY A 37 2.95 2.02 -11.98
C GLY A 37 2.39 3.00 -10.93
N THR A 38 1.13 2.86 -10.54
CA THR A 38 0.57 3.60 -9.39
C THR A 38 1.31 3.19 -8.12
N THR A 39 1.69 4.19 -7.31
CA THR A 39 2.29 3.97 -5.99
C THR A 39 1.21 3.89 -4.92
N LEU A 40 1.23 2.85 -4.11
CA LEU A 40 0.42 2.74 -2.90
C LEU A 40 1.33 2.85 -1.67
N ILE A 41 0.95 3.69 -0.71
CA ILE A 41 1.58 3.73 0.62
C ILE A 41 0.56 3.21 1.62
N LEU A 42 0.92 2.19 2.38
CA LEU A 42 0.05 1.48 3.31
C LEU A 42 0.63 1.50 4.72
N HIS A 43 -0.25 1.63 5.71
CA HIS A 43 0.04 1.38 7.11
C HIS A 43 -1.26 0.82 7.75
N PRO A 44 -1.34 -0.47 8.11
CA PRO A 44 -0.27 -1.48 8.20
C PRO A 44 0.02 -2.17 6.84
N THR A 45 0.69 -3.33 6.81
CA THR A 45 1.04 -4.04 5.56
C THR A 45 -0.19 -4.47 4.76
N ILE A 46 -0.01 -4.83 3.47
CA ILE A 46 -1.11 -5.37 2.65
C ILE A 46 -1.71 -6.65 3.23
N ASP A 47 -0.90 -7.51 3.85
CA ASP A 47 -1.36 -8.76 4.47
C ASP A 47 -2.29 -8.46 5.65
N GLU A 48 -1.84 -7.60 6.56
CA GLU A 48 -2.63 -7.15 7.71
C GLU A 48 -3.90 -6.41 7.28
N ALA A 49 -3.85 -5.72 6.13
CA ALA A 49 -4.97 -4.99 5.58
C ALA A 49 -6.05 -5.86 4.94
N THR A 50 -5.69 -7.04 4.41
CA THR A 50 -6.55 -7.80 3.49
C THR A 50 -6.77 -9.27 3.87
N SER A 51 -5.96 -9.85 4.76
CA SER A 51 -6.02 -11.29 5.09
C SER A 51 -7.36 -11.75 5.66
N HIS A 52 -8.15 -10.86 6.27
CA HIS A 52 -9.50 -11.13 6.77
C HIS A 52 -10.62 -10.90 5.75
N LEU A 53 -10.30 -10.43 4.54
CA LEU A 53 -11.25 -10.07 3.49
C LEU A 53 -11.39 -11.16 2.45
N ASN A 54 -12.58 -11.31 1.86
CA ASN A 54 -12.82 -12.22 0.76
C ASN A 54 -12.82 -11.48 -0.59
N LEU A 55 -11.61 -11.23 -1.12
CA LEU A 55 -11.39 -10.51 -2.37
C LEU A 55 -11.44 -11.44 -3.59
N SER A 56 -11.86 -10.90 -4.73
CA SER A 56 -11.92 -11.62 -6.01
C SER A 56 -10.57 -11.74 -6.73
N PHE A 57 -9.53 -11.11 -6.17
CA PHE A 57 -8.17 -11.09 -6.67
C PHE A 57 -7.18 -11.34 -5.53
N ASP A 58 -5.96 -11.74 -5.87
CA ASP A 58 -4.86 -11.86 -4.91
C ASP A 58 -4.09 -10.53 -4.85
N PRO A 59 -4.08 -9.82 -3.70
CA PRO A 59 -3.32 -8.59 -3.55
C PRO A 59 -1.84 -8.75 -3.86
N PHE A 60 -1.21 -9.88 -3.52
CA PHE A 60 0.22 -10.09 -3.74
C PHE A 60 0.59 -10.27 -5.22
N GLU A 61 -0.36 -10.69 -6.05
CA GLU A 61 -0.20 -10.74 -7.51
C GLU A 61 -0.51 -9.39 -8.18
N TRP A 62 -1.26 -8.52 -7.51
CA TRP A 62 -1.63 -7.19 -8.02
C TRP A 62 -0.56 -6.13 -7.77
N ILE A 63 0.08 -6.16 -6.60
CA ILE A 63 1.09 -5.16 -6.20
C ILE A 63 2.46 -5.78 -5.93
N GLU A 64 3.49 -4.95 -5.91
CA GLU A 64 4.87 -5.32 -5.59
C GLU A 64 5.40 -4.44 -4.47
N LEU A 65 5.95 -5.04 -3.42
CA LEU A 65 6.58 -4.32 -2.30
C LEU A 65 7.91 -3.70 -2.75
N CYS A 66 8.09 -2.42 -2.46
CA CYS A 66 9.35 -1.73 -2.66
C CYS A 66 10.12 -1.66 -1.35
N ASP A 67 11.38 -2.10 -1.37
CA ASP A 67 12.30 -1.84 -0.27
C ASP A 67 12.63 -0.34 -0.20
N THR A 68 12.23 0.30 0.89
CA THR A 68 12.49 1.72 1.19
C THR A 68 13.48 1.92 2.33
N SER A 69 14.16 0.85 2.77
CA SER A 69 15.03 0.90 3.95
C SER A 69 16.14 1.93 3.81
N LYS A 70 16.67 2.08 2.59
CA LYS A 70 17.71 3.07 2.32
C LYS A 70 17.17 4.50 2.44
N GLU A 71 16.03 4.79 1.83
CA GLU A 71 15.38 6.09 1.90
C GLU A 71 14.98 6.45 3.34
N CYS A 72 14.55 5.46 4.14
CA CYS A 72 14.26 5.64 5.55
C CYS A 72 15.53 6.00 6.33
N ASN A 73 16.65 5.29 6.10
CA ASN A 73 17.94 5.61 6.71
C ASN A 73 18.44 7.01 6.31
N ASP A 74 18.38 7.34 5.01
CA ASP A 74 18.81 8.63 4.49
C ASP A 74 17.97 9.79 5.08
N PHE A 75 16.68 9.55 5.35
CA PHE A 75 15.79 10.49 6.02
C PHE A 75 16.09 10.60 7.52
N ALA A 76 16.20 9.47 8.22
CA ALA A 76 16.37 9.36 9.66
C ALA A 76 17.74 9.85 10.16
N GLY A 77 18.80 9.66 9.38
CA GLY A 77 20.16 9.89 9.84
C GLY A 77 20.51 8.98 11.02
N ASP A 78 20.88 9.57 12.16
CA ASP A 78 21.20 8.86 13.40
C ASP A 78 19.99 8.74 14.36
N ASP A 79 18.79 9.15 13.94
CA ASP A 79 17.57 9.12 14.76
C ASP A 79 16.80 7.80 14.57
N GLU A 80 16.95 6.88 15.53
CA GLU A 80 16.29 5.56 15.50
C GLU A 80 14.76 5.66 15.56
N GLU A 81 14.19 6.61 16.33
CA GLU A 81 12.74 6.78 16.44
C GLU A 81 12.16 7.25 15.10
N MET A 82 12.84 8.20 14.44
CA MET A 82 12.44 8.66 13.12
C MET A 82 12.58 7.58 12.04
N PHE A 83 13.56 6.68 12.17
CA PHE A 83 13.68 5.52 11.31
C PHE A 83 12.48 4.57 11.46
N ASP A 84 12.14 4.22 12.70
CA ASP A 84 11.03 3.31 13.00
C ASP A 84 9.70 3.86 12.47
N ASP A 85 9.44 5.15 12.67
CA ASP A 85 8.25 5.84 12.14
C ASP A 85 8.19 5.81 10.60
N ALA A 86 9.32 6.04 9.93
CA ALA A 86 9.40 6.00 8.47
C ALA A 86 9.23 4.56 7.94
N ALA A 87 9.89 3.60 8.58
CA ALA A 87 9.87 2.18 8.22
C ALA A 87 8.51 1.52 8.49
N ALA A 88 7.67 2.12 9.33
CA ALA A 88 6.30 1.66 9.55
C ALA A 88 5.39 1.85 8.32
N MET A 89 5.78 2.68 7.34
CA MET A 89 5.03 2.87 6.10
C MET A 89 5.54 1.96 4.98
N TYR A 90 4.62 1.19 4.39
CA TYR A 90 4.95 0.22 3.35
C TYR A 90 4.60 0.78 1.97
N LYS A 91 5.61 0.84 1.10
CA LYS A 91 5.44 1.28 -0.30
C LYS A 91 5.24 0.09 -1.22
N TYR A 92 4.20 0.17 -2.05
CA TYR A 92 3.91 -0.80 -3.09
C TYR A 92 3.71 -0.13 -4.45
N ILE A 93 3.88 -0.90 -5.52
CA ILE A 93 3.62 -0.47 -6.90
C ILE A 93 2.65 -1.43 -7.56
N VAL A 94 1.62 -0.90 -8.23
CA VAL A 94 0.68 -1.70 -9.03
C VAL A 94 1.41 -2.30 -10.23
N ARG A 95 1.31 -3.62 -10.39
CA ARG A 95 1.95 -4.34 -11.48
C ARG A 95 1.29 -4.06 -12.82
N GLY A 96 2.08 -4.14 -13.89
CA GLY A 96 1.54 -4.21 -15.25
C GLY A 96 0.96 -5.58 -15.52
N SER A 97 -0.25 -5.63 -16.10
CA SER A 97 -0.71 -6.84 -16.77
C SER A 97 0.26 -7.11 -17.92
N SER A 98 1.11 -8.13 -17.76
CA SER A 98 2.01 -8.63 -18.81
C SER A 98 1.23 -9.33 -19.91
#